data_AF-X1N0A7-F1
#
_entry.id   AF-X1N0A7-F1
#
_cell.length_a   1.000
_cell.length_b   1.000
_cell.length_c   1.000
_cell.angle_alpha   90.00
_cell.angle_beta   90.00
_cell.angle_gamma   90.00
#
_symmetry.space_group_name_H-M   'P 1'
#
loop_
_entity.id
_entity.type
_entity.pdbx_description
1 polymer ?
#
loop_
_entity_poly.entity_id
_entity_poly.type
_entity_poly.pdbx_seq_one_letter_code
_entity_poly.pdbx_strand_id
1 'polypeptide(L)'
;VNILKISAPGSERPWGAAATLAHQWRLAVQRDPVKYAKAANQFFDILPIYMDQLFQGLDDAAKNQLDFPWAQVFDLTARAFSNLNSPAGQEDFHVADKSAWIQACHSAGELLKSGLRRGAGFIAFEHAAFVRSLISVLLDRAPLGPEIEDFEERFARDTYLAAAATLRGSAVELCILWLFWLSKNDRSPTATAPHTSLHAFPEITRAFETQMADQSLFGRVPRAVLGRYLGFLFYFGPDWTRGHIEQIFPAADDTLRCA
;
A
#
# COMPACT_ATOMS: atom_id res chain seq x y z
N VAL A 1 -18.97 -17.31 -3.71
CA VAL A 1 -17.57 -17.78 -3.67
C VAL A 1 -17.25 -18.71 -4.85
N ASN A 2 -17.97 -19.81 -5.08
CA ASN A 2 -17.66 -20.75 -6.18
C ASN A 2 -17.66 -20.13 -7.60
N ILE A 3 -18.53 -19.17 -7.90
CA ILE A 3 -18.55 -18.50 -9.22
C ILE A 3 -17.29 -17.66 -9.47
N LEU A 4 -16.63 -17.17 -8.41
CA LEU A 4 -15.42 -16.34 -8.51
C LEU A 4 -14.13 -17.16 -8.65
N LYS A 5 -14.19 -18.48 -8.42
CA LYS A 5 -13.06 -19.40 -8.55
C LYS A 5 -12.90 -19.96 -9.97
N ILE A 6 -13.94 -19.92 -10.81
CA ILE A 6 -14.01 -20.68 -12.09
C ILE A 6 -13.94 -19.75 -13.30
N SER A 7 -12.95 -18.87 -13.40
CA SER A 7 -12.77 -18.05 -14.62
C SER A 7 -11.31 -17.84 -14.95
N ALA A 8 -10.58 -18.94 -15.14
CA ALA A 8 -9.29 -18.95 -15.85
C ALA A 8 -9.53 -19.11 -17.38
N PRO A 9 -8.66 -18.54 -18.23
CA PRO A 9 -8.87 -18.44 -19.68
C PRO A 9 -8.73 -19.82 -20.34
N GLY A 10 -9.80 -20.31 -20.95
CA GLY A 10 -9.81 -21.63 -21.60
C GLY A 10 -11.17 -22.05 -22.14
N SER A 11 -12.26 -21.46 -21.65
CA SER A 11 -13.57 -21.53 -22.32
C SER A 11 -13.89 -20.16 -22.89
N GLU A 12 -14.44 -20.11 -24.11
CA GLU A 12 -14.98 -18.95 -24.81
C GLU A 12 -15.99 -18.14 -23.96
N ARG A 13 -15.49 -17.41 -22.96
CA ARG A 13 -16.19 -16.30 -22.32
C ARG A 13 -15.42 -15.05 -22.69
N PRO A 14 -16.04 -14.09 -23.39
CA PRO A 14 -15.35 -12.87 -23.77
C PRO A 14 -14.85 -12.20 -22.49
N TRP A 15 -13.61 -11.73 -22.50
CA TRP A 15 -12.96 -10.99 -21.41
C TRP A 15 -13.89 -9.91 -20.80
N GLY A 16 -14.79 -9.35 -21.60
CA GLY A 16 -15.88 -8.46 -21.18
C GLY A 16 -16.84 -9.01 -20.11
N ALA A 17 -17.13 -10.31 -20.09
CA ALA A 17 -17.98 -10.92 -19.05
C ALA A 17 -17.26 -11.01 -17.69
N ALA A 18 -15.96 -11.30 -17.69
CA ALA A 18 -15.14 -11.33 -16.48
C ALA A 18 -14.97 -9.90 -15.92
N ALA A 19 -14.67 -8.93 -16.77
CA ALA A 19 -14.56 -7.52 -16.38
C ALA A 19 -15.90 -6.96 -15.88
N THR A 20 -17.02 -7.29 -16.53
CA THR A 20 -18.36 -6.89 -16.07
C THR A 20 -18.66 -7.48 -14.69
N LEU A 21 -18.38 -8.77 -14.49
CA LEU A 21 -18.56 -9.41 -13.18
C LEU A 21 -17.66 -8.78 -12.10
N ALA A 22 -16.42 -8.47 -12.43
CA ALA A 22 -15.48 -7.82 -11.52
C ALA A 22 -15.96 -6.41 -11.12
N HIS A 23 -16.51 -5.65 -12.07
CA HIS A 23 -17.11 -4.36 -11.77
C HIS A 23 -18.38 -4.48 -10.90
N GLN A 24 -19.30 -5.40 -11.22
CA GLN A 24 -20.49 -5.65 -10.40
C GLN A 24 -20.11 -6.12 -8.99
N TRP A 25 -19.02 -6.88 -8.88
CA TRP A 25 -18.44 -7.30 -7.60
C TRP A 25 -17.98 -6.10 -6.76
N ARG A 26 -17.21 -5.17 -7.33
CA ARG A 26 -16.82 -3.92 -6.65
C ARG A 26 -18.04 -3.14 -6.15
N LEU A 27 -19.05 -2.94 -7.01
CA LEU A 27 -20.28 -2.22 -6.64
C LEU A 27 -21.03 -2.90 -5.49
N ALA A 28 -21.08 -4.24 -5.49
CA ALA A 28 -21.69 -4.99 -4.40
C ALA A 28 -20.92 -4.82 -3.08
N VAL A 29 -19.58 -4.85 -3.14
CA VAL A 29 -18.71 -4.61 -1.98
C VAL A 29 -18.90 -3.20 -1.43
N GLN A 30 -18.93 -2.19 -2.29
CA GLN A 30 -19.15 -0.80 -1.91
C GLN A 30 -20.52 -0.60 -1.23
N ARG A 31 -21.56 -1.29 -1.70
CA ARG A 31 -22.94 -1.17 -1.18
C ARG A 31 -23.12 -1.82 0.19
N ASP A 32 -22.40 -2.90 0.49
CA ASP A 32 -22.50 -3.63 1.75
C ASP A 32 -21.11 -4.00 2.32
N PRO A 33 -20.28 -3.00 2.65
CA PRO A 33 -18.88 -3.22 3.00
C PRO A 33 -18.72 -4.09 4.25
N VAL A 34 -19.67 -3.99 5.20
CA VAL A 34 -19.67 -4.81 6.42
C VAL A 34 -19.76 -6.30 6.09
N LYS A 35 -20.67 -6.69 5.19
CA LYS A 35 -20.82 -8.09 4.78
C LYS A 35 -19.55 -8.64 4.15
N TYR A 36 -18.95 -7.90 3.23
CA TYR A 36 -17.78 -8.37 2.50
C TYR A 36 -16.51 -8.34 3.35
N ALA A 37 -16.34 -7.33 4.21
CA ALA A 37 -15.24 -7.29 5.16
C ALA A 37 -15.31 -8.43 6.19
N LYS A 38 -16.49 -8.76 6.72
CA LYS A 38 -16.71 -9.93 7.61
C LYS A 38 -16.55 -11.29 6.95
N ALA A 39 -16.48 -11.31 5.62
CA ALA A 39 -16.27 -12.52 4.84
C ALA A 39 -14.93 -12.48 4.09
N ALA A 40 -14.04 -11.54 4.39
CA ALA A 40 -12.82 -11.32 3.62
C ALA A 40 -11.95 -12.59 3.53
N ASN A 41 -11.92 -13.38 4.61
CA ASN A 41 -11.18 -14.65 4.66
C ASN A 41 -11.77 -15.74 3.76
N GLN A 42 -13.01 -15.61 3.27
CA GLN A 42 -13.59 -16.54 2.30
C GLN A 42 -13.07 -16.30 0.88
N PHE A 43 -12.35 -15.21 0.67
CA PHE A 43 -11.85 -14.77 -0.63
C PHE A 43 -10.35 -15.02 -0.82
N PHE A 44 -9.73 -15.88 -0.02
CA PHE A 44 -8.30 -16.18 -0.16
C PHE A 44 -7.93 -16.83 -1.51
N ASP A 45 -8.80 -17.68 -2.06
CA ASP A 45 -8.52 -18.44 -3.29
C ASP A 45 -9.31 -17.90 -4.50
N ILE A 46 -9.60 -16.60 -4.55
CA ILE A 46 -10.19 -15.98 -5.76
C ILE A 46 -9.10 -15.41 -6.67
N LEU A 47 -9.44 -15.20 -7.94
CA LEU A 47 -8.51 -14.59 -8.89
C LEU A 47 -8.16 -13.16 -8.44
N PRO A 48 -6.90 -12.70 -8.65
CA PRO A 48 -6.45 -11.38 -8.18
C PRO A 48 -7.28 -10.22 -8.70
N ILE A 49 -7.85 -10.33 -9.90
CA ILE A 49 -8.77 -9.31 -10.44
C ILE A 49 -10.00 -9.10 -9.53
N TYR A 50 -10.54 -10.14 -8.90
CA TYR A 50 -11.66 -10.00 -7.98
C TYR A 50 -11.22 -9.52 -6.60
N MET A 51 -9.99 -9.87 -6.20
CA MET A 51 -9.39 -9.36 -4.96
C MET A 51 -9.11 -7.86 -5.07
N ASP A 52 -8.55 -7.41 -6.19
CA ASP A 52 -8.40 -6.00 -6.55
C ASP A 52 -9.74 -5.26 -6.45
N GLN A 53 -10.79 -5.76 -7.11
CA GLN A 53 -12.11 -5.13 -7.07
C GLN A 53 -12.76 -5.16 -5.68
N LEU A 54 -12.47 -6.16 -4.84
CA LEU A 54 -12.87 -6.17 -3.43
C LEU A 54 -12.20 -5.02 -2.67
N PHE A 55 -10.88 -4.87 -2.80
CA PHE A 55 -10.16 -3.81 -2.12
C PHE A 55 -10.61 -2.42 -2.61
N GLN A 56 -10.83 -2.24 -3.91
CA GLN A 56 -11.36 -0.99 -4.45
C GLN A 56 -12.75 -0.67 -3.89
N GLY A 57 -13.64 -1.67 -3.78
CA GLY A 57 -14.98 -1.46 -3.22
C GLY A 57 -14.95 -1.08 -1.74
N LEU A 58 -14.05 -1.70 -0.96
CA LEU A 58 -13.84 -1.33 0.45
C LEU A 58 -13.20 0.06 0.59
N ASP A 59 -12.27 0.42 -0.30
CA ASP A 59 -11.64 1.74 -0.32
C ASP A 59 -12.65 2.83 -0.69
N ASP A 60 -13.52 2.58 -1.68
CA ASP A 60 -14.64 3.47 -1.99
C ASP A 60 -15.57 3.65 -0.78
N ALA A 61 -15.90 2.56 -0.07
CA ALA A 61 -16.71 2.63 1.14
C ALA A 61 -16.01 3.45 2.24
N ALA A 62 -14.70 3.24 2.45
CA ALA A 62 -13.91 4.00 3.40
C ALA A 62 -13.88 5.50 3.06
N LYS A 63 -13.66 5.85 1.78
CA LYS A 63 -13.69 7.24 1.29
C LYS A 63 -15.06 7.89 1.47
N ASN A 64 -16.13 7.10 1.37
CA ASN A 64 -17.51 7.52 1.66
C ASN A 64 -17.87 7.45 3.16
N GLN A 65 -16.88 7.31 4.04
CA GLN A 65 -17.03 7.29 5.50
C GLN A 65 -17.93 6.17 6.03
N LEU A 66 -18.04 5.05 5.30
CA LEU A 66 -18.72 3.86 5.78
C LEU A 66 -17.78 3.01 6.62
N ASP A 67 -18.28 2.49 7.74
CA ASP A 67 -17.51 1.68 8.66
C ASP A 67 -17.65 0.18 8.36
N PHE A 68 -16.57 -0.58 8.58
CA PHE A 68 -16.55 -2.04 8.46
C PHE A 68 -15.42 -2.63 9.31
N PRO A 69 -15.53 -3.92 9.70
CA PRO A 69 -14.52 -4.56 10.53
C PRO A 69 -13.24 -4.87 9.75
N TRP A 70 -12.09 -4.53 10.33
CA TRP A 70 -10.80 -4.63 9.66
C TRP A 70 -10.07 -5.96 9.81
N ALA A 71 -10.36 -6.74 10.85
CA ALA A 71 -9.56 -7.92 11.20
C ALA A 71 -9.32 -8.87 10.01
N GLN A 72 -10.38 -9.28 9.33
CA GLN A 72 -10.27 -10.18 8.16
C GLN A 72 -9.79 -9.46 6.89
N VAL A 73 -10.00 -8.15 6.80
CA VAL A 73 -9.46 -7.34 5.70
C VAL A 73 -7.94 -7.34 5.76
N PHE A 74 -7.36 -7.21 6.95
CA PHE A 74 -5.92 -7.30 7.14
C PHE A 74 -5.35 -8.68 6.82
N ASP A 75 -6.04 -9.76 7.18
CA ASP A 75 -5.65 -11.12 6.80
C ASP A 75 -5.59 -11.27 5.27
N LEU A 76 -6.60 -10.74 4.56
CA LEU A 76 -6.64 -10.75 3.10
C LEU A 76 -5.53 -9.86 2.49
N THR A 77 -5.25 -8.70 3.07
CA THR A 77 -4.15 -7.84 2.67
C THR A 77 -2.79 -8.52 2.87
N ALA A 78 -2.58 -9.20 3.99
CA ALA A 78 -1.36 -9.98 4.24
C ALA A 78 -1.14 -11.03 3.16
N ARG A 79 -2.22 -11.71 2.75
CA ARG A 79 -2.17 -12.71 1.68
C ARG A 79 -1.83 -12.10 0.33
N ALA A 80 -2.46 -10.97 -0.02
CA ALA A 80 -2.17 -10.24 -1.25
C ALA A 80 -0.67 -9.87 -1.34
N PHE A 81 -0.14 -9.21 -0.31
CA PHE A 81 1.27 -8.82 -0.27
C PHE A 81 2.23 -10.02 -0.28
N SER A 82 1.85 -11.12 0.38
CA SER A 82 2.64 -12.36 0.38
C SER A 82 2.68 -13.06 -0.98
N ASN A 83 1.79 -12.73 -1.92
CA ASN A 83 1.76 -13.30 -3.26
C ASN A 83 2.45 -12.44 -4.33
N LEU A 84 2.89 -11.21 -4.00
CA LEU A 84 3.46 -10.25 -4.96
C LEU A 84 4.65 -10.80 -5.77
N ASN A 85 5.47 -11.67 -5.17
CA ASN A 85 6.65 -12.29 -5.79
C ASN A 85 6.60 -13.82 -5.78
N SER A 86 5.43 -14.43 -5.54
CA SER A 86 5.32 -15.88 -5.59
C SER A 86 5.61 -16.35 -7.03
N PRO A 87 6.59 -17.24 -7.25
CA PRO A 87 6.82 -17.80 -8.57
C PRO A 87 5.52 -18.46 -9.01
N ALA A 88 4.98 -18.03 -10.16
CA ALA A 88 3.80 -18.63 -10.74
C ALA A 88 4.13 -20.09 -11.09
N GLY A 89 3.83 -21.00 -10.16
CA GLY A 89 4.22 -22.40 -10.30
C GLY A 89 4.39 -23.12 -8.97
N GLN A 90 3.26 -23.40 -8.31
CA GLN A 90 3.08 -24.66 -7.58
C GLN A 90 1.57 -24.95 -7.56
N GLU A 91 1.18 -25.83 -8.48
CA GLU A 91 0.01 -26.71 -8.44
C GLU A 91 -1.19 -26.23 -7.60
N ASP A 92 -1.97 -25.29 -8.16
CA ASP A 92 -3.44 -25.23 -8.06
C ASP A 92 -3.95 -23.86 -8.57
N PHE A 93 -4.75 -23.88 -9.64
CA PHE A 93 -5.65 -22.81 -10.13
C PHE A 93 -5.15 -21.37 -10.42
N HIS A 94 -3.88 -21.02 -10.22
CA HIS A 94 -3.42 -19.63 -10.35
C HIS A 94 -2.37 -19.39 -11.45
N VAL A 95 -2.78 -19.46 -12.72
CA VAL A 95 -2.11 -18.70 -13.80
C VAL A 95 -2.66 -17.27 -13.78
N ALA A 96 -2.52 -16.59 -12.65
CA ALA A 96 -2.83 -15.17 -12.59
C ALA A 96 -1.58 -14.41 -13.06
N ASP A 97 -1.78 -13.49 -13.99
CA ASP A 97 -0.72 -12.58 -14.44
C ASP A 97 -0.12 -11.84 -13.23
N LYS A 98 1.21 -11.72 -13.19
CA LYS A 98 1.95 -10.92 -12.21
C LYS A 98 1.37 -9.50 -12.10
N SER A 99 0.93 -8.95 -13.23
CA SER A 99 0.26 -7.65 -13.30
C SER A 99 -1.02 -7.59 -12.44
N ALA A 100 -1.81 -8.67 -12.41
CA ALA A 100 -3.05 -8.71 -11.64
C ALA A 100 -2.80 -8.74 -10.12
N TRP A 101 -1.74 -9.39 -9.65
CA TRP A 101 -1.34 -9.37 -8.24
C TRP A 101 -0.79 -8.01 -7.82
N ILE A 102 0.00 -7.36 -8.68
CA ILE A 102 0.46 -5.99 -8.48
C ILE A 102 -0.74 -5.06 -8.28
N GLN A 103 -1.75 -5.14 -9.16
CA GLN A 103 -2.95 -4.32 -9.07
C GLN A 103 -3.73 -4.56 -7.76
N ALA A 104 -3.90 -5.82 -7.34
CA ALA A 104 -4.53 -6.13 -6.06
C ALA A 104 -3.76 -5.53 -4.87
N CYS A 105 -2.42 -5.54 -4.91
CA CYS A 105 -1.59 -4.93 -3.88
C CYS A 105 -1.70 -3.41 -3.88
N HIS A 106 -1.82 -2.75 -5.04
CA HIS A 106 -2.07 -1.30 -5.10
C HIS A 106 -3.37 -0.95 -4.39
N SER A 107 -4.45 -1.65 -4.73
CA SER A 107 -5.76 -1.40 -4.14
C SER A 107 -5.80 -1.70 -2.64
N ALA A 108 -5.08 -2.73 -2.19
CA ALA A 108 -4.91 -2.98 -0.75
C ALA A 108 -4.12 -1.86 -0.05
N GLY A 109 -3.06 -1.35 -0.69
CA GLY A 109 -2.27 -0.22 -0.21
C GLY A 109 -3.12 1.05 -0.08
N GLU A 110 -3.90 1.41 -1.10
CA GLU A 110 -4.81 2.56 -1.07
C GLU A 110 -5.87 2.42 0.02
N LEU A 111 -6.45 1.23 0.18
CA LEU A 111 -7.38 0.94 1.27
C LEU A 111 -6.73 1.18 2.65
N LEU A 112 -5.50 0.70 2.86
CA LEU A 112 -4.75 0.96 4.11
C LEU A 112 -4.50 2.47 4.32
N LYS A 113 -4.12 3.21 3.27
CA LYS A 113 -3.92 4.66 3.37
C LYS A 113 -5.21 5.38 3.75
N SER A 114 -6.33 5.05 3.11
CA SER A 114 -7.66 5.57 3.47
C SER A 114 -8.01 5.24 4.93
N GLY A 115 -7.74 4.01 5.34
CA GLY A 115 -7.91 3.54 6.71
C GLY A 115 -7.16 4.38 7.75
N LEU A 116 -5.85 4.54 7.55
CA LEU A 116 -4.97 5.30 8.44
C LEU A 116 -5.34 6.79 8.50
N ARG A 117 -5.71 7.39 7.36
CA ARG A 117 -6.14 8.80 7.30
C ARG A 117 -7.45 9.06 8.05
N ARG A 118 -8.36 8.09 8.13
CA ARG A 118 -9.60 8.21 8.92
C ARG A 118 -9.39 8.11 10.43
N GLY A 119 -8.24 7.59 10.88
CA GLY A 119 -7.90 7.58 12.30
C GLY A 119 -8.47 6.39 13.09
N ALA A 120 -8.39 6.52 14.42
CA ALA A 120 -8.73 5.48 15.39
C ALA A 120 -10.20 5.03 15.36
N GLY A 121 -11.11 5.93 14.94
CA GLY A 121 -12.53 5.62 14.81
C GLY A 121 -12.83 4.59 13.72
N PHE A 122 -11.86 4.33 12.82
CA PHE A 122 -12.01 3.38 11.74
C PHE A 122 -11.03 2.21 11.85
N ILE A 123 -9.73 2.47 12.03
CA ILE A 123 -8.75 1.44 12.39
C ILE A 123 -8.36 1.63 13.85
N ALA A 124 -8.74 0.67 14.71
CA ALA A 124 -8.41 0.70 16.13
C ALA A 124 -6.91 0.51 16.39
N PHE A 125 -6.39 1.18 17.43
CA PHE A 125 -4.96 1.15 17.78
C PHE A 125 -4.41 -0.23 18.16
N GLU A 126 -5.28 -1.17 18.55
CA GLU A 126 -4.91 -2.57 18.80
C GLU A 126 -4.30 -3.24 17.56
N HIS A 127 -4.60 -2.75 16.36
CA HIS A 127 -4.04 -3.26 15.11
C HIS A 127 -2.70 -2.65 14.74
N ALA A 128 -2.13 -1.74 15.55
CA ALA A 128 -0.91 -1.00 15.21
C ALA A 128 0.26 -1.90 14.79
N ALA A 129 0.51 -2.96 15.56
CA ALA A 129 1.59 -3.90 15.27
C ALA A 129 1.33 -4.69 13.98
N PHE A 130 0.07 -5.04 13.71
CA PHE A 130 -0.29 -5.80 12.52
C PHE A 130 -0.19 -4.94 11.26
N VAL A 131 -0.69 -3.70 11.29
CA VAL A 131 -0.54 -2.74 10.19
C VAL A 131 0.95 -2.50 9.90
N ARG A 132 1.79 -2.32 10.94
CA ARG A 132 3.23 -2.20 10.77
C ARG A 132 3.84 -3.42 10.06
N SER A 133 3.39 -4.63 10.41
CA SER A 133 3.86 -5.85 9.75
C SER A 133 3.49 -5.92 8.27
N LEU A 134 2.28 -5.45 7.90
CA LEU A 134 1.85 -5.37 6.50
C LEU A 134 2.73 -4.40 5.70
N ILE A 135 3.03 -3.24 6.29
CA ILE A 135 3.88 -2.22 5.67
C ILE A 135 5.31 -2.77 5.45
N SER A 136 5.86 -3.49 6.43
CA SER A 136 7.18 -4.13 6.30
C SER A 136 7.19 -5.14 5.15
N VAL A 137 6.17 -6.00 5.05
CA VAL A 137 6.07 -6.98 3.96
C VAL A 137 6.00 -6.28 2.60
N LEU A 138 5.26 -5.17 2.50
CA LEU A 138 5.16 -4.41 1.27
C LEU A 138 6.49 -3.74 0.90
N LEU A 139 7.19 -3.13 1.88
CA LEU A 139 8.52 -2.54 1.67
C LEU A 139 9.53 -3.55 1.14
N ASP A 140 9.53 -4.76 1.70
CA ASP A 140 10.48 -5.82 1.33
C ASP A 140 10.20 -6.42 -0.05
N ARG A 141 8.92 -6.41 -0.47
CA ARG A 141 8.47 -7.12 -1.69
C ARG A 141 8.17 -6.20 -2.86
N ALA A 142 7.99 -4.91 -2.63
CA ALA A 142 7.72 -3.95 -3.69
C ALA A 142 8.82 -4.01 -4.77
N PRO A 143 8.46 -3.97 -6.06
CA PRO A 143 9.44 -3.88 -7.13
C PRO A 143 10.35 -2.66 -6.95
N LEU A 144 11.64 -2.82 -7.29
CA LEU A 144 12.59 -1.71 -7.25
C LEU A 144 12.24 -0.63 -8.28
N GLY A 145 11.89 -1.07 -9.49
CA GLY A 145 11.43 -0.21 -10.58
C GLY A 145 9.91 -0.04 -10.59
N PRO A 146 9.40 1.04 -11.21
CA PRO A 146 7.98 1.31 -11.29
C PRO A 146 7.27 0.26 -12.14
N GLU A 147 6.07 -0.09 -11.71
CA GLU A 147 5.14 -1.04 -12.32
C GLU A 147 4.06 -0.35 -13.17
N ILE A 148 4.33 0.90 -13.58
CA ILE A 148 3.42 1.79 -14.30
C ILE A 148 4.03 2.09 -15.67
N GLU A 149 3.27 1.84 -16.75
CA GLU A 149 3.74 1.93 -18.14
C GLU A 149 4.22 3.34 -18.54
N ASP A 150 3.51 4.38 -18.09
CA ASP A 150 3.78 5.80 -18.38
C ASP A 150 4.46 6.53 -17.20
N PHE A 151 5.24 5.80 -16.39
CA PHE A 151 5.85 6.34 -15.16
C PHE A 151 6.67 7.61 -15.42
N GLU A 152 7.55 7.61 -16.42
CA GLU A 152 8.43 8.75 -16.71
C GLU A 152 7.63 10.03 -17.03
N GLU A 153 6.59 9.91 -17.87
CA GLU A 153 5.71 11.03 -18.22
C GLU A 153 4.95 11.55 -16.98
N ARG A 154 4.41 10.63 -16.17
CA ARG A 154 3.72 11.00 -14.93
C ARG A 154 4.66 11.67 -13.94
N PHE A 155 5.88 11.17 -13.80
CA PHE A 155 6.87 11.65 -12.85
C PHE A 155 7.40 13.04 -13.23
N ALA A 156 7.54 13.31 -14.53
CA ALA A 156 7.83 14.66 -15.06
C ALA A 156 6.71 15.66 -14.78
N ARG A 157 5.44 15.22 -14.82
CA ARG A 157 4.29 16.09 -14.56
C ARG A 157 4.04 16.33 -13.07
N ASP A 158 4.07 15.27 -12.27
CA ASP A 158 3.90 15.32 -10.82
C ASP A 158 4.70 14.19 -10.16
N THR A 159 5.90 14.55 -9.74
CA THR A 159 6.90 13.67 -9.13
C THR A 159 6.33 12.88 -7.94
N TYR A 160 5.57 13.56 -7.08
CA TYR A 160 5.01 12.93 -5.88
C TYR A 160 3.90 11.96 -6.25
N LEU A 161 2.92 12.37 -7.06
CA LEU A 161 1.80 11.52 -7.42
C LEU A 161 2.26 10.27 -8.18
N ALA A 162 3.23 10.41 -9.09
CA ALA A 162 3.81 9.28 -9.81
C ALA A 162 4.55 8.33 -8.86
N ALA A 163 5.37 8.85 -7.94
CA ALA A 163 6.08 8.03 -6.97
C ALA A 163 5.10 7.29 -6.03
N ALA A 164 4.13 8.00 -5.47
CA ALA A 164 3.14 7.44 -4.54
C ALA A 164 2.21 6.40 -5.20
N ALA A 165 2.07 6.45 -6.53
CA ALA A 165 1.32 5.47 -7.31
C ALA A 165 2.06 4.13 -7.47
N THR A 166 3.39 4.07 -7.30
CA THR A 166 4.15 2.81 -7.27
C THR A 166 3.94 2.08 -5.93
N LEU A 167 4.07 0.75 -5.87
CA LEU A 167 4.02 0.01 -4.61
C LEU A 167 5.15 0.42 -3.67
N ARG A 168 6.33 0.70 -4.23
CA ARG A 168 7.50 1.15 -3.46
C ARG A 168 7.26 2.50 -2.78
N GLY A 169 6.79 3.50 -3.53
CA GLY A 169 6.43 4.80 -2.97
C GLY A 169 5.22 4.73 -2.04
N SER A 170 4.23 3.91 -2.37
CA SER A 170 3.06 3.63 -1.51
C SER A 170 3.46 3.05 -0.15
N ALA A 171 4.43 2.12 -0.11
CA ALA A 171 4.95 1.54 1.12
C ALA A 171 5.66 2.56 2.02
N VAL A 172 6.45 3.45 1.42
CA VAL A 172 7.10 4.58 2.13
C VAL A 172 6.04 5.54 2.69
N GLU A 173 5.03 5.89 1.89
CA GLU A 173 3.94 6.76 2.33
C GLU A 173 3.17 6.12 3.50
N LEU A 174 2.88 4.82 3.44
CA LEU A 174 2.21 4.09 4.52
C LEU A 174 2.98 4.14 5.84
N CYS A 175 4.31 4.10 5.84
CA CYS A 175 5.12 4.28 7.05
C CYS A 175 4.81 5.63 7.73
N ILE A 176 4.73 6.69 6.92
CA ILE A 176 4.51 8.06 7.40
C ILE A 176 3.06 8.22 7.89
N LEU A 177 2.09 7.69 7.16
CA LEU A 177 0.68 7.69 7.57
C LEU A 177 0.46 6.88 8.84
N TRP A 178 1.20 5.77 9.02
CA TRP A 178 1.13 4.96 10.24
C TRP A 178 1.68 5.72 11.45
N LEU A 179 2.81 6.45 11.30
CA LEU A 179 3.30 7.35 12.34
C LEU A 179 2.27 8.45 12.66
N PHE A 180 1.71 9.10 11.64
CA PHE A 180 0.68 10.12 11.84
C PHE A 180 -0.56 9.57 12.57
N TRP A 181 -1.02 8.38 12.19
CA TRP A 181 -2.13 7.71 12.85
C TRP A 181 -1.78 7.38 14.31
N LEU A 182 -0.60 6.82 14.59
CA LEU A 182 -0.14 6.57 15.96
C LEU A 182 -0.07 7.85 16.79
N SER A 183 0.29 8.98 16.19
CA SER A 183 0.33 10.27 16.89
C SER A 183 -1.03 10.71 17.45
N LYS A 184 -2.13 10.04 17.08
CA LYS A 184 -3.48 10.27 17.60
C LYS A 184 -3.84 9.34 18.77
N ASN A 185 -2.94 8.44 19.16
CA ASN A 185 -3.07 7.60 20.35
C ASN A 185 -2.28 8.23 21.50
N ASP A 186 -2.97 8.82 22.47
CA ASP A 186 -2.35 9.48 23.64
C ASP A 186 -1.41 8.58 24.44
N ARG A 187 -1.54 7.25 24.31
CA ARG A 187 -0.67 6.26 24.97
C ARG A 187 0.55 5.87 24.13
N SER A 188 0.66 6.34 22.90
CA SER A 188 1.77 5.99 22.03
C SER A 188 3.01 6.85 22.32
N PRO A 189 4.22 6.32 22.06
CA PRO A 189 5.43 7.14 22.03
C PRO A 189 5.31 8.33 21.07
N THR A 190 4.59 8.15 19.96
CA THR A 190 4.39 9.15 18.92
C THR A 190 3.55 10.34 19.36
N ALA A 191 2.61 10.15 20.30
CA ALA A 191 1.81 11.24 20.86
C ALA A 191 2.49 11.89 22.07
N THR A 192 3.15 11.10 22.91
CA THR A 192 3.76 11.58 24.16
C THR A 192 5.08 12.31 23.93
N ALA A 193 5.87 11.88 22.95
CA ALA A 193 7.14 12.50 22.59
C ALA A 193 7.27 12.56 21.05
N PRO A 194 6.43 13.38 20.37
CA PRO A 194 6.35 13.40 18.91
C PRO A 194 7.70 13.64 18.26
N HIS A 195 8.52 14.56 18.78
CA HIS A 195 9.83 14.87 18.22
C HIS A 195 10.87 13.76 18.31
N THR A 196 10.63 12.71 19.11
CA THR A 196 11.54 11.55 19.20
C THR A 196 10.90 10.27 18.63
N SER A 197 9.77 10.39 17.93
CA SER A 197 9.02 9.22 17.43
C SER A 197 9.85 8.34 16.52
N LEU A 198 10.64 8.91 15.62
CA LEU A 198 11.52 8.14 14.73
C LEU A 198 12.57 7.32 15.50
N HIS A 199 13.02 7.79 16.67
CA HIS A 199 13.91 7.00 17.53
C HIS A 199 13.19 5.83 18.22
N ALA A 200 11.88 5.95 18.48
CA ALA A 200 11.08 4.89 19.06
C ALA A 200 10.78 3.75 18.07
N PHE A 201 10.93 3.99 16.76
CA PHE A 201 10.69 3.03 15.68
C PHE A 201 11.90 2.90 14.75
N PRO A 202 13.03 2.35 15.25
CA PRO A 202 14.26 2.21 14.46
C PRO A 202 14.10 1.33 13.21
N GLU A 203 13.08 0.47 13.17
CA GLU A 203 12.73 -0.30 11.98
C GLU A 203 12.21 0.57 10.83
N ILE A 204 11.51 1.66 11.14
CA ILE A 204 10.98 2.59 10.13
C ILE A 204 12.10 3.46 9.56
N THR A 205 12.98 3.98 10.42
CA THR A 205 14.14 4.76 9.96
C THR A 205 15.10 3.91 9.13
N ARG A 206 15.38 2.68 9.56
CA ARG A 206 16.18 1.72 8.77
C ARG A 206 15.52 1.40 7.43
N ALA A 207 14.19 1.29 7.37
CA ALA A 207 13.50 1.11 6.11
C ALA A 207 13.71 2.32 5.18
N PHE A 208 13.54 3.55 5.67
CA PHE A 208 13.82 4.75 4.88
C PHE A 208 15.26 4.82 4.39
N GLU A 209 16.23 4.53 5.26
CA GLU A 209 17.66 4.48 4.92
C GLU A 209 17.94 3.43 3.83
N THR A 210 17.35 2.23 3.96
CA THR A 210 17.45 1.17 2.93
C THR A 210 16.89 1.64 1.60
N GLN A 211 15.76 2.35 1.60
CA GLN A 211 15.17 2.88 0.38
C GLN A 211 16.02 3.99 -0.25
N MET A 212 16.63 4.85 0.56
CA MET A 212 17.53 5.92 0.10
C MET A 212 18.92 5.41 -0.29
N ALA A 213 19.35 4.23 0.16
CA ALA A 213 20.62 3.64 -0.25
C ALA A 213 20.66 3.32 -1.76
N ASP A 214 19.50 3.14 -2.39
CA ASP A 214 19.39 2.96 -3.84
C ASP A 214 19.83 4.22 -4.60
N GLN A 215 20.93 4.08 -5.34
CA GLN A 215 21.51 5.10 -6.22
C GLN A 215 21.17 4.87 -7.70
N SER A 216 20.29 3.92 -8.02
CA SER A 216 19.77 3.77 -9.38
C SER A 216 18.78 4.89 -9.71
N LEU A 217 18.40 5.01 -10.99
CA LEU A 217 17.36 5.95 -11.43
C LEU A 217 16.08 5.86 -10.59
N PHE A 218 15.70 4.67 -10.12
CA PHE A 218 14.46 4.49 -9.35
C PHE A 218 14.60 4.84 -7.86
N GLY A 219 15.80 5.13 -7.38
CA GLY A 219 16.05 5.70 -6.05
C GLY A 219 15.37 7.05 -5.82
N ARG A 220 14.92 7.73 -6.89
CA ARG A 220 14.12 8.96 -6.81
C ARG A 220 12.68 8.74 -6.31
N VAL A 221 12.13 7.54 -6.45
CA VAL A 221 10.76 7.20 -5.99
C VAL A 221 10.59 7.41 -4.48
N PRO A 222 11.36 6.72 -3.60
CA PRO A 222 11.23 6.92 -2.15
C PRO A 222 11.57 8.36 -1.74
N ARG A 223 12.55 9.00 -2.40
CA ARG A 223 12.95 10.39 -2.13
C ARG A 223 11.82 11.39 -2.42
N ALA A 224 11.10 11.23 -3.53
CA ALA A 224 9.94 12.07 -3.85
C ALA A 224 8.86 11.99 -2.78
N VAL A 225 8.59 10.80 -2.25
CA VAL A 225 7.64 10.61 -1.15
C VAL A 225 8.17 11.24 0.14
N LEU A 226 9.40 10.92 0.56
CA LEU A 226 9.99 11.50 1.78
C LEU A 226 10.04 13.03 1.72
N GLY A 227 10.42 13.60 0.57
CA GLY A 227 10.47 15.03 0.34
C GLY A 227 9.09 15.70 0.45
N ARG A 228 8.03 15.09 -0.09
CA ARG A 228 6.66 15.59 0.06
C ARG A 228 6.21 15.68 1.52
N TYR A 229 6.70 14.76 2.35
CA TYR A 229 6.37 14.60 3.76
C TYR A 229 7.45 15.17 4.70
N LEU A 230 8.38 15.98 4.21
CA LEU A 230 9.51 16.50 5.00
C LEU A 230 9.08 17.20 6.30
N GLY A 231 7.99 17.97 6.27
CA GLY A 231 7.44 18.63 7.45
C GLY A 231 7.00 17.63 8.54
N PHE A 232 6.42 16.50 8.15
CA PHE A 232 6.06 15.44 9.09
C PHE A 232 7.29 14.69 9.61
N LEU A 233 8.26 14.40 8.75
CA LEU A 233 9.52 13.77 9.18
C LEU A 233 10.24 14.67 10.20
N PHE A 234 10.32 15.97 9.93
CA PHE A 234 10.92 16.95 10.84
C PHE A 234 10.14 17.04 12.16
N TYR A 235 8.81 17.01 12.11
CA TYR A 235 7.98 16.99 13.30
C TYR A 235 8.21 15.72 14.16
N PHE A 236 8.31 14.55 13.52
CA PHE A 236 8.43 13.26 14.22
C PHE A 236 9.86 12.85 14.59
N GLY A 237 10.87 13.50 14.02
CA GLY A 237 12.28 13.20 14.25
C GLY A 237 13.17 14.23 13.58
N PRO A 238 13.35 15.42 14.18
CA PRO A 238 14.10 16.51 13.59
C PRO A 238 15.59 16.18 13.47
N ASP A 239 16.16 15.42 14.40
CA ASP A 239 17.57 15.01 14.35
C ASP A 239 17.83 14.03 13.21
N TRP A 240 17.00 12.99 13.07
CA TRP A 240 17.08 12.06 11.94
C TRP A 240 16.89 12.81 10.60
N THR A 241 15.90 13.69 10.52
CA THR A 241 15.60 14.44 9.29
C THR A 241 16.75 15.37 8.90
N ARG A 242 17.34 16.10 9.86
CA ARG A 242 18.53 16.94 9.61
C ARG A 242 19.72 16.09 9.16
N GLY A 243 19.95 14.94 9.79
CA GLY A 243 21.06 14.04 9.45
C GLY A 243 20.94 13.39 8.06
N HIS A 244 19.72 13.31 7.50
CA HIS A 244 19.47 12.64 6.22
C HIS A 244 19.02 13.59 5.11
N ILE A 245 19.05 14.91 5.33
CA ILE A 245 18.53 15.87 4.34
C ILE A 245 19.25 15.76 2.99
N GLU A 246 20.56 15.52 3.00
CA GLU A 246 21.37 15.36 1.79
C GLU A 246 21.12 14.03 1.08
N GLN A 247 20.65 12.99 1.80
CA GLN A 247 20.26 11.72 1.18
C GLN A 247 18.86 11.81 0.56
N ILE A 248 17.95 12.55 1.20
CA ILE A 248 16.61 12.83 0.68
C ILE A 248 16.70 13.74 -0.57
N PHE A 249 17.55 14.77 -0.51
CA PHE A 249 17.78 15.74 -1.59
C PHE A 249 19.26 15.74 -2.02
N PRO A 250 19.71 14.74 -2.78
CA PRO A 250 21.11 14.64 -3.20
C PRO A 250 21.44 15.76 -4.19
N ALA A 251 22.11 16.80 -3.71
CA ALA A 251 22.44 17.98 -4.51
C ALA A 251 23.42 17.68 -5.67
N ALA A 252 24.20 16.60 -5.56
CA ALA A 252 25.20 16.21 -6.53
C ALA A 252 24.70 15.22 -7.60
N ASP A 253 23.46 14.74 -7.49
CA ASP A 253 22.88 13.74 -8.39
C ASP A 253 21.51 14.18 -8.90
N ASP A 254 21.49 14.81 -10.08
CA ASP A 254 20.27 15.28 -10.71
C ASP A 254 19.30 14.12 -11.04
N THR A 255 19.79 12.90 -11.27
CA THR A 255 18.95 11.75 -11.62
C THR A 255 18.11 11.26 -10.44
N LEU A 256 18.62 11.47 -9.22
CA LEU A 256 17.91 11.17 -7.97
C LEU A 256 17.05 12.33 -7.47
N ARG A 257 17.33 13.56 -7.95
CA ARG A 257 16.70 14.80 -7.49
C ARG A 257 15.54 15.25 -8.37
N CYS A 258 15.68 15.05 -9.69
CA CYS A 258 14.79 15.62 -10.69
C CYS A 258 14.23 14.54 -11.62
N ALA A 259 12.94 14.69 -11.88
CA ALA A 259 12.38 14.42 -13.20
C ALA A 259 12.91 15.47 -14.18
#